data_AF-A0A8J6R5H7-F1
#
_entry.id   AF-A0A8J6R5H7-F1
#
_cell.length_a   1.000
_cell.length_b   1.000
_cell.length_c   1.000
_cell.angle_alpha   90.00
_cell.angle_beta   90.00
_cell.angle_gamma   90.00
#
_symmetry.space_group_name_H-M   'P 1'
#
loop_
_entity.id
_entity.type
_entity.pdbx_description
1 polymer ?
#
loop_
_entity_poly.entity_id
_entity_poly.type
_entity_poly.pdbx_seq_one_letter_code
_entity_poly.pdbx_strand_id
1 'polypeptide(L)'
;MNELTNNSITKVIDTLRGRDINAQYWHSGGGIFGIMIWLPDGKSIFWGAPDGTWCYDYNAADGDHISSGFTDIPCERFDPLVLSQAITGSVQVASS
;
A
#
# COMPACT_ATOMS: atom_id res chain seq x y z
N MET A 1 -10.45 -12.32 -5.43
CA MET A 1 -10.61 -10.94 -4.91
C MET A 1 -11.90 -10.36 -5.46
N ASN A 2 -12.70 -9.66 -4.66
CA ASN A 2 -13.93 -9.04 -5.16
C ASN A 2 -13.61 -7.71 -5.90
N GLU A 3 -14.58 -7.22 -6.66
CA GLU A 3 -14.45 -5.97 -7.42
C GLU A 3 -14.14 -4.76 -6.54
N LEU A 4 -14.59 -4.78 -5.28
CA LEU A 4 -14.34 -3.71 -4.31
C LEU A 4 -12.85 -3.56 -3.99
N THR A 5 -12.13 -4.66 -3.71
CA THR A 5 -10.70 -4.58 -3.39
C THR A 5 -9.87 -4.18 -4.62
N ASN A 6 -10.22 -4.64 -5.83
CA ASN A 6 -9.56 -4.19 -7.06
C ASN A 6 -9.74 -2.68 -7.29
N ASN A 7 -10.96 -2.17 -7.10
CA ASN A 7 -11.26 -0.74 -7.23
C ASN A 7 -10.53 0.09 -6.18
N SER A 8 -10.39 -0.40 -4.94
CA SER A 8 -9.62 0.27 -3.90
C SER A 8 -8.13 0.35 -4.26
N ILE A 9 -7.52 -0.75 -4.70
CA ILE A 9 -6.08 -0.76 -5.05
C ILE A 9 -5.77 0.22 -6.19
N THR A 10 -6.59 0.21 -7.25
CA THR A 10 -6.41 1.15 -8.38
C THR A 10 -6.49 2.61 -7.91
N LYS A 11 -7.44 2.95 -7.03
CA LYS A 11 -7.56 4.30 -6.45
C LYS A 11 -6.31 4.72 -5.65
N VAL A 12 -5.70 3.81 -4.88
CA VAL A 12 -4.43 4.12 -4.18
C VAL A 12 -3.35 4.45 -5.21
N ILE A 13 -3.18 3.59 -6.21
CA ILE A 13 -2.14 3.73 -7.22
C ILE A 13 -2.29 5.08 -7.95
N ASP A 14 -3.51 5.42 -8.37
CA ASP A 14 -3.78 6.70 -9.05
C ASP A 14 -3.51 7.90 -8.14
N THR A 15 -3.89 7.80 -6.85
CA THR A 15 -3.64 8.86 -5.86
C THR A 15 -2.14 9.09 -5.62
N LEU A 16 -1.36 8.01 -5.51
CA LEU A 16 0.08 8.08 -5.31
C LEU A 16 0.78 8.65 -6.55
N ARG A 17 0.39 8.18 -7.74
CA ARG A 17 0.95 8.67 -9.02
C ARG A 17 0.60 10.14 -9.27
N GLY A 18 -0.59 10.58 -8.88
CA GLY A 18 -0.97 12.00 -8.91
C GLY A 18 -0.16 12.89 -7.97
N ARG A 19 0.68 12.31 -7.12
CA ARG A 19 1.62 12.98 -6.21
C ARG A 19 3.08 12.65 -6.54
N ASP A 20 3.34 12.19 -7.76
CA ASP A 20 4.67 11.80 -8.25
C ASP A 20 5.33 10.66 -7.45
N ILE A 21 4.53 9.86 -6.74
CA ILE A 21 5.00 8.64 -6.07
C ILE A 21 4.71 7.46 -6.98
N ASN A 22 5.76 6.74 -7.39
CA ASN A 22 5.58 5.58 -8.23
C ASN A 22 4.94 4.43 -7.43
N ALA A 23 3.89 3.85 -7.99
CA ALA A 23 3.19 2.71 -7.41
C ALA A 23 2.71 1.76 -8.51
N GLN A 24 2.69 0.47 -8.21
CA GLN A 24 2.24 -0.56 -9.14
C GLN A 24 1.49 -1.67 -8.41
N TYR A 25 0.44 -2.18 -9.05
CA TYR A 25 -0.22 -3.39 -8.64
C TYR A 25 0.73 -4.59 -8.74
N TRP A 26 0.73 -5.43 -7.71
CA TRP A 26 1.52 -6.65 -7.65
C TRP A 26 0.62 -7.84 -7.34
N HIS A 27 0.88 -8.97 -8.01
CA HIS A 27 0.19 -10.23 -7.75
C HIS A 27 1.18 -11.39 -7.88
N SER A 28 1.18 -12.26 -6.87
CA SER A 28 2.04 -13.45 -6.82
C SER A 28 1.66 -14.56 -7.80
N GLY A 29 0.43 -14.56 -8.34
CA GLY A 29 -0.14 -15.71 -9.05
C GLY A 29 -0.80 -16.74 -8.11
N GLY A 30 -0.46 -16.73 -6.82
CA GLY A 30 -0.96 -17.65 -5.79
C GLY A 30 -2.03 -17.07 -4.86
N GLY A 31 -2.62 -15.92 -5.20
CA GLY A 31 -3.67 -15.29 -4.39
C GLY A 31 -3.17 -14.22 -3.41
N ILE A 32 -1.86 -13.97 -3.35
CA ILE A 32 -1.30 -12.78 -2.67
C ILE A 32 -1.34 -11.63 -3.65
N PHE A 33 -2.03 -10.56 -3.27
CA PHE A 33 -2.16 -9.33 -4.03
C PHE A 33 -1.64 -8.16 -3.22
N GLY A 34 -1.12 -7.14 -3.89
CA GLY A 34 -0.59 -5.97 -3.22
C GLY A 34 -0.26 -4.81 -4.12
N ILE A 35 0.42 -3.84 -3.52
CA ILE A 35 0.91 -2.63 -4.15
C ILE A 35 2.38 -2.53 -3.82
N MET A 36 3.22 -2.40 -4.84
CA MET A 36 4.60 -1.99 -4.67
C MET A 36 4.68 -0.48 -4.85
N ILE A 37 5.31 0.20 -3.89
CA ILE A 37 5.43 1.66 -3.85
C ILE A 37 6.91 2.00 -3.78
N TRP A 38 7.39 2.87 -4.67
CA TRP A 38 8.75 3.39 -4.66
C TRP A 38 8.72 4.85 -4.25
N LEU A 39 9.37 5.13 -3.13
CA LEU A 39 9.47 6.47 -2.57
C LEU A 39 10.58 7.27 -3.27
N PRO A 40 10.48 8.61 -3.29
CA PRO A 40 11.49 9.47 -3.93
C PRO A 40 12.90 9.34 -3.34
N ASP A 41 13.03 8.87 -2.10
CA ASP A 41 14.31 8.62 -1.43
C ASP A 41 14.93 7.25 -1.78
N GLY A 42 14.34 6.53 -2.73
CA GLY A 42 14.77 5.22 -3.19
C GLY A 42 14.26 4.05 -2.37
N LYS A 43 13.67 4.29 -1.20
CA LYS A 43 13.07 3.23 -0.38
C LYS A 43 11.81 2.68 -1.02
N SER A 44 11.41 1.49 -0.60
CA SER A 44 10.19 0.85 -1.10
C SER A 44 9.30 0.31 0.01
N ILE A 45 8.00 0.33 -0.26
CA ILE A 45 6.99 -0.31 0.57
C ILE A 45 6.28 -1.34 -0.31
N PHE A 46 6.31 -2.60 0.10
CA PHE A 46 5.36 -3.58 -0.41
C PHE A 46 4.20 -3.64 0.57
N TRP A 47 2.97 -3.58 0.05
CA TRP A 47 1.78 -3.74 0.86
C TRP A 47 0.84 -4.75 0.24
N GLY A 48 0.62 -5.86 0.93
CA GLY A 48 -0.11 -6.99 0.36
C GLY A 48 -1.04 -7.66 1.36
N ALA A 49 -1.92 -8.52 0.84
CA ALA A 49 -2.83 -9.31 1.64
C ALA A 49 -2.67 -10.80 1.27
N PRO A 50 -1.82 -11.55 1.97
CA PRO A 50 -1.58 -12.96 1.67
C PRO A 50 -2.76 -13.86 2.05
N ASP A 51 -3.38 -13.61 3.22
CA ASP A 51 -4.41 -14.50 3.80
C ASP A 51 -5.64 -13.74 4.31
N GLY A 52 -6.03 -12.67 3.61
CA GLY A 52 -7.23 -11.88 3.96
C GLY A 52 -6.97 -10.73 4.94
N THR A 53 -5.74 -10.54 5.38
CA THR A 53 -5.31 -9.43 6.23
C THR A 53 -4.16 -8.68 5.58
N TRP A 54 -4.15 -7.34 5.65
CA TRP A 54 -3.08 -6.55 5.07
C TRP A 54 -1.79 -6.61 5.90
N CYS A 55 -0.66 -6.73 5.23
CA CYS A 55 0.69 -6.69 5.78
C CYS A 55 1.58 -5.79 4.92
N TYR A 56 2.60 -5.18 5.54
CA TYR A 56 3.61 -4.38 4.83
C TYR A 56 5.01 -4.91 5.04
N ASP A 57 5.85 -4.69 4.04
CA ASP A 57 7.30 -4.71 4.12
C ASP A 57 7.84 -3.34 3.73
N TYR A 58 8.81 -2.85 4.48
CA TYR A 58 9.53 -1.61 4.21
C TYR A 58 11.01 -1.92 4.03
N ASN A 59 11.54 -1.51 2.88
CA ASN A 59 12.91 -1.81 2.47
C ASN A 59 13.67 -0.52 2.15
N ALA A 60 14.97 -0.57 2.41
CA ALA A 60 15.92 0.47 2.08
C ALA A 60 16.14 0.59 0.56
N ALA A 61 16.86 1.63 0.16
CA ALA A 61 17.11 1.92 -1.26
C ALA A 61 18.04 0.91 -1.95
N ASP A 62 18.87 0.20 -1.17
CA ASP A 62 19.70 -0.93 -1.62
C ASP A 62 18.92 -2.26 -1.65
N GLY A 63 17.67 -2.25 -1.22
CA GLY A 63 16.81 -3.44 -1.13
C GLY A 63 16.87 -4.15 0.23
N ASP A 64 17.68 -3.67 1.18
CA ASP A 64 17.76 -4.29 2.51
C ASP A 64 16.44 -4.14 3.26
N HIS A 65 16.05 -5.21 3.95
CA HIS A 65 14.86 -5.21 4.77
C HIS A 65 15.04 -4.31 5.99
N ILE A 66 14.13 -3.35 6.20
CA ILE A 66 14.12 -2.48 7.38
C ILE A 66 13.13 -3.00 8.42
N SER A 67 11.89 -3.24 8.01
CA SER A 67 10.81 -3.64 8.91
C SER A 67 9.62 -4.22 8.17
N SER A 68 8.85 -5.07 8.84
CA SER A 68 7.56 -5.56 8.37
C SER A 68 6.50 -5.51 9.46
N GLY A 69 5.24 -5.68 9.08
CA GLY A 69 4.14 -5.76 10.03
C GLY A 69 2.87 -6.32 9.43
N PHE A 70 2.03 -6.85 10.32
CA PHE A 70 0.65 -7.22 10.02
C PHE A 70 -0.28 -6.15 10.57
N THR A 71 -1.38 -5.90 9.88
CA THR A 71 -2.47 -5.07 10.38
C THR A 71 -3.59 -5.98 10.91
N ASP A 72 -4.53 -5.45 11.68
CA ASP A 72 -5.79 -6.14 11.98
C ASP A 72 -6.88 -5.81 10.95
N ILE A 73 -6.50 -5.21 9.81
CA ILE A 73 -7.43 -4.73 8.78
C ILE A 73 -7.66 -5.86 7.78
N PRO A 74 -8.89 -6.40 7.70
CA PRO A 74 -9.19 -7.42 6.71
C PRO A 74 -9.33 -6.80 5.32
N CYS A 75 -9.05 -7.58 4.28
CA CYS A 75 -8.82 -7.06 2.93
C CYS A 75 -10.06 -6.40 2.29
N GLU A 76 -11.25 -6.74 2.76
CA GLU A 76 -12.52 -6.15 2.34
C GLU A 76 -12.84 -4.80 3.00
N ARG A 77 -12.17 -4.43 4.09
CA ARG A 77 -12.37 -3.14 4.80
C ARG A 77 -11.32 -2.09 4.46
N PHE A 78 -10.54 -2.35 3.44
CA PHE A 78 -9.42 -1.51 3.10
C PHE A 78 -9.85 -0.14 2.56
N ASP A 79 -9.41 0.92 3.24
CA ASP A 79 -9.58 2.29 2.77
C ASP A 79 -8.33 2.78 2.03
N PRO A 80 -8.42 2.98 0.70
CA PRO A 80 -7.31 3.48 -0.10
C PRO A 80 -6.81 4.87 0.31
N LEU A 81 -7.67 5.69 0.92
CA LEU A 81 -7.31 7.00 1.40
C LEU A 81 -6.34 6.91 2.58
N VAL A 82 -6.57 6.00 3.51
CA VAL A 82 -5.73 5.84 4.71
C VAL A 82 -4.30 5.46 4.33
N LEU A 83 -4.12 4.52 3.39
CA LEU A 83 -2.78 4.14 2.94
C LEU A 83 -2.07 5.32 2.24
N SER A 84 -2.75 5.93 1.27
CA SER A 84 -2.16 7.04 0.51
C SER A 84 -1.79 8.20 1.42
N GLN A 85 -2.60 8.50 2.44
CA GLN A 85 -2.29 9.51 3.48
C GLN A 85 -1.09 9.11 4.34
N ALA A 86 -1.03 7.85 4.79
CA ALA A 86 0.09 7.35 5.59
C ALA A 86 1.43 7.43 4.84
N ILE A 87 1.42 7.10 3.54
CA ILE A 87 2.62 7.15 2.68
C ILE A 87 3.03 8.59 2.37
N THR A 88 2.06 9.45 2.07
CA THR A 88 2.32 10.83 1.63
C THR A 88 2.47 11.82 2.80
N GLY A 89 2.44 11.34 4.05
CA GLY A 89 2.46 12.17 5.25
C GLY A 89 1.27 13.13 5.37
N SER A 90 0.22 12.94 4.57
CA SER A 90 -0.94 13.81 4.52
C SER A 90 -1.99 13.37 5.53
N VAL A 91 -1.69 13.45 6.82
CA VAL A 91 -2.73 13.43 7.84
C VAL A 91 -3.38 14.81 7.83
N GLN A 92 -4.51 14.97 7.14
CA GLN A 92 -5.43 16.02 7.56
C GLN A 92 -6.02 15.54 8.89
N VAL A 93 -5.40 15.96 9.99
CA VAL A 93 -6.09 15.99 11.28
C VAL A 93 -7.30 16.85 11.00
N ALA A 94 -8.49 16.26 10.99
CA ALA A 94 -9.72 17.03 11.05
C ALA A 94 -9.60 17.88 12.32
N SER A 95 -9.31 19.17 12.15
CA SER A 95 -9.50 20.14 13.21
C SER A 95 -10.99 20.12 13.53
N SER A 96 -11.26 19.66 14.75
CA SER A 96 -12.53 19.69 15.50
C SER A 96 -13.57 20.69 15.03
#